data_AF-A0A066YIQ9-F1
#
_entry.id   AF-A0A066YIQ9-F1
#
_cell.length_a   1.000
_cell.length_b   1.000
_cell.length_c   1.000
_cell.angle_alpha   90.00
_cell.angle_beta   90.00
_cell.angle_gamma   90.00
#
_symmetry.space_group_name_H-M   'P 1'
#
loop_
_entity.id
_entity.type
_entity.pdbx_description
1 polymer ?
#
loop_
_entity_poly.entity_id
_entity_poly.type
_entity_poly.pdbx_seq_one_letter_code
_entity_poly.pdbx_strand_id
1 'polypeptide(L)'
;MPREASLPKGAPVGSLIGAGDRALCTFAVGELVRPVTIGEGAVEETGRFAWWTEHDGPRSSLRLDLTGRHYADTIRESADWWETLAPVRTVPDAAFEPVFCTWYALHLAMAAPDVERLAALAAPLGFRSLIVDDGWQTDERSRSYATTGDWRPAPTDFPDFAAHVGRVRALGLNYLLWHALPFVGDRSDAAQELAGHTLAHLPQLETHLLDPRSATVRAHQVERLAAAVEQHGVDGLKVDFVDTFARKPAPGAPPNTASPEADCATVAEGVQKLLAELDARLRATRPDVLVEHRQDYLGPGLWPYATMVRAADCPHNAVENRVRTADLRLTAGPLAVHADPLTWHPGESPEQIAVLLQSVLFATPQVSVDLGAQDAGQLAALAFWLRVAEEHRELLQRGELRPHRPELAYPLIEAARGRQLAFGRYAPLPVRAHGEWELLLVANADQDTLVRVEFDRVPGPVELLVQDCRGGEVARAQTPVAGTELAVRVPTGGLLTLRR
;
A
#
# COMPACT_ATOMS: atom_id res chain seq x y z
N MET A 1 13.42 22.72 0.03
CA MET A 1 13.98 22.12 -1.19
C MET A 1 12.82 21.66 -2.04
N PRO A 2 12.77 21.95 -3.35
CA PRO A 2 11.73 21.39 -4.21
C PRO A 2 11.82 19.86 -4.20
N ARG A 3 10.68 19.19 -4.30
CA ARG A 3 10.61 17.73 -4.48
C ARG A 3 10.57 17.38 -5.96
N GLU A 4 10.93 16.15 -6.28
CA GLU A 4 10.94 15.62 -7.64
C GLU A 4 9.97 14.43 -7.69
N ALA A 5 9.10 14.42 -8.70
CA ALA A 5 8.21 13.31 -9.02
C ALA A 5 8.56 12.76 -10.41
N SER A 6 8.50 11.44 -10.60
CA SER A 6 8.76 10.73 -11.86
C SER A 6 8.11 9.35 -11.79
N LEU A 7 8.17 8.55 -12.86
CA LEU A 7 7.67 7.17 -12.82
C LEU A 7 8.19 6.38 -11.60
N PRO A 8 9.51 6.34 -11.33
CA PRO A 8 10.03 5.65 -10.16
C PRO A 8 9.90 6.42 -8.85
N LYS A 9 9.25 7.60 -8.75
CA LYS A 9 9.28 8.36 -7.50
C LYS A 9 8.12 9.34 -7.34
N GLY A 10 7.42 9.27 -6.22
CA GLY A 10 6.35 10.19 -5.83
C GLY A 10 5.18 10.23 -6.80
N ALA A 11 4.28 11.17 -6.58
CA ALA A 11 3.21 11.53 -7.51
C ALA A 11 3.21 13.06 -7.73
N PRO A 12 2.94 13.54 -8.95
CA PRO A 12 3.02 14.96 -9.27
C PRO A 12 1.73 15.71 -8.90
N VAL A 13 1.31 15.63 -7.63
CA VAL A 13 0.11 16.29 -7.06
C VAL A 13 0.43 16.98 -5.74
N GLY A 14 -0.24 18.10 -5.46
CA GLY A 14 -0.16 18.79 -4.18
C GLY A 14 -1.47 19.50 -3.83
N SER A 15 -1.71 19.75 -2.54
CA SER A 15 -2.91 20.42 -2.07
C SER A 15 -2.61 21.33 -0.88
N LEU A 16 -3.00 22.61 -0.99
CA LEU A 16 -3.07 23.53 0.14
C LEU A 16 -4.42 23.36 0.83
N ILE A 17 -4.38 22.83 2.05
CA ILE A 17 -5.58 22.53 2.83
C ILE A 17 -5.77 23.61 3.89
N GLY A 18 -6.92 24.28 3.83
CA GLY A 18 -7.37 25.27 4.80
C GLY A 18 -8.26 24.67 5.89
N ALA A 19 -8.78 25.54 6.76
CA ALA A 19 -9.69 25.14 7.84
C ALA A 19 -10.94 24.42 7.32
N GLY A 20 -11.40 23.40 8.08
CA GLY A 20 -12.56 22.59 7.71
C GLY A 20 -12.31 21.67 6.51
N ASP A 21 -11.08 21.19 6.36
CA ASP A 21 -10.67 20.25 5.31
C ASP A 21 -10.89 20.78 3.88
N ARG A 22 -10.88 22.11 3.72
CA ARG A 22 -11.13 22.77 2.45
C ARG A 22 -9.85 22.86 1.61
N ALA A 23 -9.85 22.35 0.38
CA ALA A 23 -8.78 22.63 -0.58
C ALA A 23 -8.84 24.08 -1.06
N LEU A 24 -7.85 24.88 -0.69
CA LEU A 24 -7.67 26.25 -1.19
C LEU A 24 -7.04 26.25 -2.58
N CYS A 25 -6.18 25.26 -2.85
CA CYS A 25 -5.59 25.01 -4.16
C CYS A 25 -5.14 23.56 -4.22
N THR A 26 -5.65 22.78 -5.17
CA THR A 26 -5.10 21.46 -5.53
C THR A 26 -4.56 21.55 -6.94
N PHE A 27 -3.34 21.04 -7.14
CA PHE A 27 -2.70 20.98 -8.45
C PHE A 27 -2.23 19.57 -8.76
N ALA A 28 -2.27 19.19 -10.03
CA ALA A 28 -1.70 17.93 -10.51
C ALA A 28 -1.08 18.12 -11.90
N VAL A 29 0.07 17.52 -12.15
CA VAL A 29 0.79 17.57 -13.45
C VAL A 29 0.55 16.29 -14.23
N GLY A 30 0.38 16.41 -15.54
CA GLY A 30 0.03 15.30 -16.45
C GLY A 30 1.22 14.60 -17.09
N GLU A 31 2.44 14.83 -16.59
CA GLU A 31 3.62 14.06 -16.98
C GLU A 31 3.69 12.80 -16.10
N LEU A 32 3.65 11.63 -16.73
CA LEU A 32 3.50 10.34 -16.06
C LEU A 32 4.83 9.58 -15.93
N VAL A 33 5.84 9.97 -16.70
CA VAL A 33 7.08 9.22 -16.85
C VAL A 33 8.27 10.04 -16.39
N ARG A 34 8.47 11.18 -17.02
CA ARG A 34 9.68 11.99 -16.86
C ARG A 34 9.70 12.74 -15.52
N PRO A 35 10.89 13.13 -15.04
CA PRO A 35 11.00 13.95 -13.85
C PRO A 35 10.27 15.30 -13.98
N VAL A 36 9.53 15.63 -12.92
CA VAL A 36 8.87 16.90 -12.69
C VAL A 36 9.35 17.44 -11.36
N THR A 37 9.92 18.64 -11.38
CA THR A 37 10.30 19.37 -10.16
C THR A 37 9.10 20.16 -9.67
N ILE A 38 8.82 20.08 -8.37
CA ILE A 38 7.70 20.75 -7.71
C ILE A 38 8.24 21.51 -6.50
N GLY A 39 8.08 22.83 -6.53
CA GLY A 39 8.26 23.67 -5.35
C GLY A 39 6.91 24.09 -4.81
N GLU A 40 6.66 23.88 -3.52
CA GLU A 40 5.42 24.28 -2.85
C GLU A 40 5.69 24.66 -1.40
N GLY A 41 4.95 25.63 -0.87
CA GLY A 41 5.08 26.04 0.53
C GLY A 41 4.66 27.48 0.81
N ALA A 42 4.83 27.88 2.07
CA ALA A 42 4.65 29.26 2.49
C ALA A 42 5.86 30.11 2.10
N VAL A 43 5.59 31.31 1.55
CA VAL A 43 6.57 32.38 1.34
C VAL A 43 6.59 33.22 2.62
N GLU A 44 7.59 32.99 3.46
CA GLU A 44 7.68 33.55 4.82
C GLU A 44 7.53 35.07 4.86
N GLU A 45 8.12 35.79 3.91
CA GLU A 45 8.12 37.26 3.87
C GLU A 45 6.74 37.85 3.58
N THR A 46 5.86 37.08 2.96
CA THR A 46 4.54 37.56 2.52
C THR A 46 3.37 36.83 3.16
N GLY A 47 3.61 35.70 3.83
CA GLY A 47 2.58 34.79 4.33
C GLY A 47 1.73 34.16 3.22
N ARG A 48 2.13 34.26 1.95
CA ARG A 48 1.42 33.66 0.82
C ARG A 48 1.85 32.22 0.63
N PHE A 49 0.93 31.36 0.23
CA PHE A 49 1.32 30.07 -0.33
C PHE A 49 1.70 30.25 -1.80
N ALA A 50 2.81 29.64 -2.21
CA ALA A 50 3.24 29.58 -3.60
C ALA A 50 3.51 28.14 -3.98
N TRP A 51 3.23 27.82 -5.24
CA TRP A 51 3.66 26.58 -5.85
C TRP A 51 4.10 26.83 -7.29
N TRP A 52 5.03 26.01 -7.78
CA TRP A 52 5.49 26.02 -9.15
C TRP A 52 5.90 24.60 -9.55
N THR A 53 5.89 24.35 -10.86
CA THR A 53 6.37 23.10 -11.44
C THR A 53 7.28 23.38 -12.62
N GLU A 54 8.32 22.58 -12.75
CA GLU A 54 9.24 22.57 -13.88
C GLU A 54 9.29 21.16 -14.46
N HIS A 55 9.13 21.08 -15.78
CA HIS A 55 9.09 19.84 -16.54
C HIS A 55 10.00 19.97 -17.76
N ASP A 56 10.96 19.06 -17.89
CA ASP A 56 11.84 18.93 -19.06
C ASP A 56 11.19 18.06 -20.16
N GLY A 57 10.16 18.62 -20.80
CA GLY A 57 9.42 17.95 -21.86
C GLY A 57 8.72 18.92 -22.82
N PRO A 58 8.33 18.45 -24.01
CA PRO A 58 7.81 19.32 -25.07
C PRO A 58 6.39 19.84 -24.79
N ARG A 59 5.65 19.20 -23.89
CA ARG A 59 4.29 19.57 -23.48
C ARG A 59 4.13 19.34 -21.98
N SER A 60 3.42 20.23 -21.31
CA SER A 60 3.00 20.05 -19.92
C SER A 60 1.48 20.24 -19.85
N SER A 61 0.81 19.35 -19.12
CA SER A 61 -0.60 19.48 -18.79
C SER A 61 -0.73 19.66 -17.30
N LEU A 62 -1.63 20.55 -16.88
CA LEU A 62 -1.82 20.93 -15.49
C LEU A 62 -3.31 20.94 -15.19
N ARG A 63 -3.72 20.27 -14.12
CA ARG A 63 -5.04 20.42 -13.51
C ARG A 63 -4.92 21.32 -12.28
N LEU A 64 -5.85 22.28 -12.17
CA LEU A 64 -5.99 23.15 -11.00
C LEU A 64 -7.43 23.13 -10.50
N ASP A 65 -7.61 22.87 -9.22
CA ASP A 65 -8.89 23.04 -8.51
C ASP A 65 -8.74 24.17 -7.48
N LEU A 66 -9.59 25.20 -7.63
CA LEU A 66 -9.71 26.36 -6.74
C LEU A 66 -11.15 26.49 -6.19
N THR A 67 -11.91 25.40 -6.20
CA THR A 67 -13.35 25.39 -5.91
C THR A 67 -13.67 25.58 -4.43
N GLY A 68 -12.71 25.32 -3.54
CA GLY A 68 -12.96 25.34 -2.10
C GLY A 68 -13.80 24.16 -1.61
N ARG A 69 -13.78 23.01 -2.31
CA ARG A 69 -14.39 21.76 -1.86
C ARG A 69 -13.49 21.02 -0.86
N HIS A 70 -13.98 19.89 -0.34
CA HIS A 70 -13.19 19.02 0.53
C HIS A 70 -11.94 18.52 -0.23
N TYR A 71 -10.76 18.57 0.40
CA TYR A 71 -9.50 18.28 -0.30
C TYR A 71 -9.41 16.85 -0.86
N ALA A 72 -10.03 15.88 -0.19
CA ALA A 72 -10.08 14.51 -0.67
C ALA A 72 -10.79 14.40 -2.03
N ASP A 73 -11.85 15.20 -2.26
CA ASP A 73 -12.60 15.21 -3.51
C ASP A 73 -11.76 15.81 -4.65
N THR A 74 -11.01 16.88 -4.37
CA THR A 74 -10.17 17.55 -5.39
C THR A 74 -8.94 16.72 -5.78
N ILE A 75 -8.36 15.97 -4.83
CA ILE A 75 -7.26 15.03 -5.11
C ILE A 75 -7.78 13.82 -5.89
N ARG A 76 -8.92 13.24 -5.49
CA ARG A 76 -9.55 12.13 -6.22
C ARG A 76 -9.84 12.50 -7.67
N GLU A 77 -10.39 13.67 -7.94
CA GLU A 77 -10.60 14.12 -9.32
C GLU A 77 -9.30 14.35 -10.11
N SER A 78 -8.17 14.56 -9.41
CA SER A 78 -6.85 14.58 -10.04
C SER A 78 -6.41 13.17 -10.44
N ALA A 79 -6.72 12.17 -9.61
CA ALA A 79 -6.53 10.77 -9.95
C ALA A 79 -7.43 10.36 -11.13
N ASP A 80 -8.73 10.69 -11.10
CA ASP A 80 -9.67 10.44 -12.22
C ASP A 80 -9.18 11.09 -13.52
N TRP A 81 -8.60 12.29 -13.43
CA TRP A 81 -7.99 12.94 -14.59
C TRP A 81 -6.76 12.17 -15.11
N TRP A 82 -5.89 11.67 -14.24
CA TRP A 82 -4.75 10.84 -14.68
C TRP A 82 -5.19 9.53 -15.33
N GLU A 83 -6.33 8.96 -14.97
CA GLU A 83 -6.90 7.79 -15.65
C GLU A 83 -7.21 8.08 -17.13
N THR A 84 -7.42 9.35 -17.49
CA THR A 84 -7.59 9.76 -18.90
C THR A 84 -6.27 9.87 -19.66
N LEU A 85 -5.13 9.89 -18.95
CA LEU A 85 -3.78 10.04 -19.50
C LEU A 85 -3.00 8.72 -19.55
N ALA A 86 -3.33 7.77 -18.66
CA ALA A 86 -2.67 6.47 -18.53
C ALA A 86 -3.67 5.33 -18.84
N PRO A 87 -3.23 4.22 -19.47
CA PRO A 87 -4.10 3.06 -19.60
C PRO A 87 -4.35 2.45 -18.22
N VAL A 88 -5.60 2.46 -17.78
CA VAL A 88 -6.03 1.79 -16.54
C VAL A 88 -6.47 0.37 -16.84
N ARG A 89 -6.00 -0.57 -16.02
CA ARG A 89 -6.44 -1.97 -16.04
C ARG A 89 -7.41 -2.24 -14.90
N THR A 90 -8.32 -3.18 -15.12
CA THR A 90 -9.16 -3.70 -14.05
C THR A 90 -8.28 -4.44 -13.04
N VAL A 91 -8.34 -4.02 -11.78
CA VAL A 91 -7.63 -4.67 -10.68
C VAL A 91 -8.43 -5.88 -10.18
N PRO A 92 -7.86 -7.10 -10.13
CA PRO A 92 -8.54 -8.29 -9.63
C PRO A 92 -9.03 -8.14 -8.19
N ASP A 93 -10.16 -8.78 -7.85
CA ASP A 93 -10.70 -8.73 -6.48
C ASP A 93 -9.74 -9.29 -5.43
N ALA A 94 -8.93 -10.29 -5.81
CA ALA A 94 -7.88 -10.86 -4.95
C ALA A 94 -6.86 -9.82 -4.46
N ALA A 95 -6.73 -8.69 -5.16
CA ALA A 95 -5.86 -7.60 -4.73
C ALA A 95 -6.38 -6.86 -3.49
N PHE A 96 -7.67 -6.97 -3.16
CA PHE A 96 -8.29 -6.27 -2.03
C PHE A 96 -8.50 -7.18 -0.82
N GLU A 97 -7.98 -8.41 -0.87
CA GLU A 97 -8.14 -9.42 0.17
C GLU A 97 -6.97 -9.39 1.16
N PRO A 98 -7.20 -9.70 2.45
CA PRO A 98 -6.16 -9.64 3.47
C PRO A 98 -4.93 -10.50 3.14
N VAL A 99 -3.75 -9.94 3.46
CA VAL A 99 -2.46 -10.54 3.13
C VAL A 99 -1.68 -10.91 4.39
N PHE A 100 -1.15 -12.12 4.44
CA PHE A 100 -0.12 -12.48 5.40
C PHE A 100 1.26 -12.30 4.74
N CYS A 101 2.18 -11.61 5.41
CA CYS A 101 3.53 -11.35 4.92
C CYS A 101 4.55 -11.99 5.86
N THR A 102 5.63 -12.55 5.32
CA THR A 102 6.66 -13.20 6.15
C THR A 102 7.72 -12.23 6.70
N TRP A 103 7.77 -10.98 6.26
CA TRP A 103 8.90 -10.07 6.51
C TRP A 103 9.23 -9.85 8.00
N TYR A 104 8.31 -9.28 8.78
CA TYR A 104 8.52 -9.07 10.22
C TYR A 104 8.33 -10.36 11.05
N ALA A 105 7.74 -11.41 10.47
CA ALA A 105 7.54 -12.68 11.16
C ALA A 105 8.80 -13.54 11.17
N LEU A 106 9.55 -13.56 10.06
CA LEU A 106 10.71 -14.44 9.85
C LEU A 106 11.98 -13.69 9.45
N HIS A 107 11.86 -12.51 8.84
CA HIS A 107 12.94 -11.84 8.12
C HIS A 107 13.65 -12.85 7.18
N LEU A 108 14.98 -12.86 7.18
CA LEU A 108 15.80 -13.76 6.37
C LEU A 108 15.93 -15.17 6.95
N ALA A 109 15.40 -15.42 8.16
CA ALA A 109 15.47 -16.73 8.82
C ALA A 109 14.25 -17.58 8.44
N MET A 110 14.12 -17.87 7.15
CA MET A 110 12.94 -18.50 6.58
C MET A 110 13.32 -19.71 5.72
N ALA A 111 12.69 -20.86 5.99
CA ALA A 111 12.73 -22.03 5.12
C ALA A 111 11.31 -22.45 4.71
N ALA A 112 11.20 -23.28 3.67
CA ALA A 112 9.92 -23.75 3.15
C ALA A 112 8.95 -24.28 4.25
N PRO A 113 9.39 -25.10 5.24
CA PRO A 113 8.49 -25.56 6.30
C PRO A 113 7.96 -24.46 7.22
N ASP A 114 8.74 -23.39 7.47
CA ASP A 114 8.31 -22.27 8.31
C ASP A 114 7.18 -21.48 7.64
N VAL A 115 7.35 -21.23 6.33
CA VAL A 115 6.35 -20.58 5.48
C VAL A 115 5.08 -21.41 5.40
N GLU A 116 5.19 -22.72 5.16
CA GLU A 116 4.04 -23.63 5.10
C GLU A 116 3.28 -23.70 6.43
N ARG A 117 4.00 -23.71 7.55
CA ARG A 117 3.40 -23.66 8.89
C ARG A 117 2.60 -22.38 9.09
N LEU A 118 3.18 -21.22 8.79
CA LEU A 118 2.49 -19.94 8.94
C LEU A 118 1.31 -19.81 7.97
N ALA A 119 1.45 -20.29 6.73
CA ALA A 119 0.38 -20.33 5.75
C ALA A 119 -0.82 -21.16 6.24
N ALA A 120 -0.57 -22.33 6.85
CA ALA A 120 -1.60 -23.19 7.42
C ALA A 120 -2.33 -22.56 8.60
N LEU A 121 -1.66 -21.68 9.36
CA LEU A 121 -2.27 -20.89 10.44
C LEU A 121 -3.02 -19.66 9.91
N ALA A 122 -2.53 -19.04 8.84
CA ALA A 122 -3.11 -17.84 8.25
C ALA A 122 -4.43 -18.12 7.51
N ALA A 123 -4.49 -19.16 6.68
CA ALA A 123 -5.65 -19.48 5.87
C ALA A 123 -6.99 -19.52 6.66
N PRO A 124 -7.11 -20.23 7.80
CA PRO A 124 -8.37 -20.27 8.57
C PRO A 124 -8.73 -18.94 9.27
N LEU A 125 -7.79 -17.98 9.38
CA LEU A 125 -8.07 -16.66 9.96
C LEU A 125 -8.71 -15.68 8.97
N GLY A 126 -8.77 -16.02 7.68
CA GLY A 126 -9.38 -15.21 6.62
C GLY A 126 -8.39 -14.54 5.67
N PHE A 127 -7.08 -14.82 5.78
CA PHE A 127 -6.12 -14.41 4.78
C PHE A 127 -6.37 -15.14 3.45
N ARG A 128 -6.17 -14.44 2.33
CA ARG A 128 -6.32 -15.00 0.97
C ARG A 128 -5.04 -14.94 0.14
N SER A 129 -4.06 -14.19 0.62
CA SER A 129 -2.76 -14.06 -0.04
C SER A 129 -1.64 -14.19 0.98
N LEU A 130 -0.54 -14.79 0.55
CA LEU A 130 0.73 -14.86 1.25
C LEU A 130 1.79 -14.13 0.42
N ILE A 131 2.48 -13.16 1.03
CA ILE A 131 3.72 -12.59 0.48
C ILE A 131 4.88 -13.28 1.18
N VAL A 132 5.65 -14.05 0.41
CA VAL A 132 6.97 -14.53 0.82
C VAL A 132 7.96 -13.43 0.48
N ASP A 133 8.39 -12.73 1.53
CA ASP A 133 9.26 -11.55 1.45
C ASP A 133 10.74 -11.92 1.26
N ASP A 134 11.63 -10.93 1.41
CA ASP A 134 13.07 -11.10 1.25
C ASP A 134 13.62 -12.28 2.08
N GLY A 135 14.51 -13.08 1.47
CA GLY A 135 15.17 -14.24 2.08
C GLY A 135 14.96 -15.56 1.35
N TRP A 136 14.00 -15.65 0.42
CA TRP A 136 13.75 -16.89 -0.36
C TRP A 136 14.88 -17.24 -1.34
N GLN A 137 15.66 -16.24 -1.75
CA GLN A 137 16.71 -16.33 -2.76
C GLN A 137 18.12 -16.57 -2.19
N THR A 138 18.27 -16.67 -0.87
CA THR A 138 19.57 -16.80 -0.21
C THR A 138 19.51 -17.67 1.03
N ASP A 139 20.49 -18.57 1.21
CA ASP A 139 20.68 -19.32 2.46
C ASP A 139 21.40 -18.45 3.53
N GLU A 140 21.82 -17.23 3.18
CA GLU A 140 22.42 -16.28 4.11
C GLU A 140 21.36 -15.60 5.00
N ARG A 141 21.74 -15.26 6.24
CA ARG A 141 20.87 -14.54 7.20
C ARG A 141 21.25 -13.08 7.40
N SER A 142 22.21 -12.59 6.62
CA SER A 142 22.69 -11.20 6.71
C SER A 142 21.78 -10.28 5.89
N ARG A 143 21.55 -9.04 6.33
CA ARG A 143 20.76 -8.03 5.57
C ARG A 143 21.51 -7.47 4.35
N SER A 144 22.38 -8.27 3.75
CA SER A 144 23.13 -7.96 2.54
C SER A 144 22.30 -8.33 1.32
N TYR A 145 22.44 -7.56 0.24
CA TYR A 145 21.88 -7.92 -1.07
C TYR A 145 22.93 -8.55 -1.99
N ALA A 146 24.08 -8.96 -1.46
CA ALA A 146 25.21 -9.48 -2.24
C ALA A 146 24.91 -10.71 -3.10
N THR A 147 23.89 -11.50 -2.77
CA THR A 147 23.53 -12.72 -3.52
C THR A 147 22.30 -12.52 -4.42
N THR A 148 21.77 -11.30 -4.51
CA THR A 148 20.57 -11.01 -5.30
C THR A 148 20.86 -10.80 -6.79
N GLY A 149 19.84 -10.84 -7.64
CA GLY A 149 19.96 -10.54 -9.07
C GLY A 149 19.85 -11.75 -9.99
N ASP A 150 20.19 -12.94 -9.49
CA ASP A 150 19.92 -14.21 -10.21
C ASP A 150 18.50 -14.72 -9.96
N TRP A 151 17.86 -14.28 -8.87
CA TRP A 151 16.49 -14.62 -8.46
C TRP A 151 16.18 -16.12 -8.56
N ARG A 152 17.08 -16.94 -8.01
CA ARG A 152 16.91 -18.39 -7.87
C ARG A 152 16.59 -18.72 -6.42
N PRO A 153 15.74 -19.71 -6.14
CA PRO A 153 15.47 -20.14 -4.78
C PRO A 153 16.74 -20.63 -4.07
N ALA A 154 16.83 -20.35 -2.78
CA ALA A 154 17.91 -20.82 -1.93
C ALA A 154 17.92 -22.36 -1.89
N PRO A 155 19.01 -23.03 -2.29
CA PRO A 155 18.99 -24.49 -2.50
C PRO A 155 18.82 -25.28 -1.20
N THR A 156 19.20 -24.73 -0.05
CA THR A 156 19.07 -25.43 1.24
C THR A 156 17.70 -25.18 1.87
N ASP A 157 17.26 -23.92 1.92
CA ASP A 157 16.00 -23.53 2.56
C ASP A 157 14.76 -23.79 1.69
N PHE A 158 14.92 -23.79 0.36
CA PHE A 158 13.88 -23.98 -0.65
C PHE A 158 14.28 -24.97 -1.76
N PRO A 159 14.62 -26.23 -1.42
CA PRO A 159 15.17 -27.21 -2.37
C PRO A 159 14.21 -27.64 -3.48
N ASP A 160 12.89 -27.59 -3.21
CA ASP A 160 11.82 -27.85 -4.19
C ASP A 160 10.78 -26.73 -4.11
N PHE A 161 11.13 -25.60 -4.72
CA PHE A 161 10.35 -24.37 -4.62
C PHE A 161 8.97 -24.49 -5.31
N ALA A 162 8.86 -25.20 -6.44
CA ALA A 162 7.58 -25.39 -7.11
C ALA A 162 6.62 -26.25 -6.27
N ALA A 163 7.10 -27.32 -5.64
CA ALA A 163 6.27 -28.10 -4.74
C ALA A 163 5.89 -27.32 -3.47
N HIS A 164 6.80 -26.47 -2.96
CA HIS A 164 6.52 -25.56 -1.85
C HIS A 164 5.36 -24.59 -2.18
N VAL A 165 5.45 -23.89 -3.31
CA VAL A 165 4.38 -22.99 -3.80
C VAL A 165 3.07 -23.78 -3.95
N GLY A 166 3.12 -24.98 -4.52
CA GLY A 166 1.95 -25.85 -4.67
C GLY A 166 1.29 -26.21 -3.33
N ARG A 167 2.07 -26.48 -2.28
CA ARG A 167 1.55 -26.77 -0.93
C ARG A 167 0.85 -25.56 -0.30
N VAL A 168 1.42 -24.36 -0.44
CA VAL A 168 0.77 -23.13 0.05
C VAL A 168 -0.52 -22.85 -0.71
N ARG A 169 -0.50 -22.95 -2.04
CA ARG A 169 -1.69 -22.72 -2.88
C ARG A 169 -2.80 -23.74 -2.60
N ALA A 170 -2.45 -24.97 -2.23
CA ALA A 170 -3.43 -25.98 -1.81
C ALA A 170 -4.21 -25.59 -0.54
N LEU A 171 -3.74 -24.62 0.24
CA LEU A 171 -4.46 -24.02 1.38
C LEU A 171 -5.45 -22.93 0.95
N GLY A 172 -5.51 -22.58 -0.34
CA GLY A 172 -6.38 -21.53 -0.88
C GLY A 172 -5.79 -20.13 -0.79
N LEU A 173 -4.47 -20.00 -0.61
CA LEU A 173 -3.76 -18.73 -0.60
C LEU A 173 -3.12 -18.44 -1.96
N ASN A 174 -3.28 -17.21 -2.47
CA ASN A 174 -2.42 -16.71 -3.53
C ASN A 174 -0.98 -16.57 -3.01
N TYR A 175 0.01 -16.96 -3.79
CA TYR A 175 1.41 -16.86 -3.44
C TYR A 175 2.08 -15.72 -4.21
N LEU A 176 2.49 -14.67 -3.50
CA LEU A 176 3.26 -13.56 -4.05
C LEU A 176 4.71 -13.65 -3.59
N LEU A 177 5.64 -13.35 -4.50
CA LEU A 177 7.08 -13.46 -4.24
C LEU A 177 7.79 -12.12 -4.36
N TRP A 178 8.53 -11.74 -3.32
CA TRP A 178 9.27 -10.48 -3.28
C TRP A 178 10.51 -10.46 -4.18
N HIS A 179 10.76 -9.33 -4.85
CA HIS A 179 11.94 -9.07 -5.67
C HIS A 179 12.39 -7.61 -5.54
N ALA A 180 13.68 -7.38 -5.37
CA ALA A 180 14.33 -6.07 -5.55
C ALA A 180 14.71 -5.81 -7.02
N LEU A 181 13.76 -5.32 -7.82
CA LEU A 181 13.92 -5.08 -9.26
C LEU A 181 15.23 -4.37 -9.69
N PRO A 182 15.82 -3.43 -8.95
CA PRO A 182 17.01 -2.71 -9.42
C PRO A 182 18.35 -3.40 -9.14
N PHE A 183 18.37 -4.42 -8.27
CA PHE A 183 19.61 -4.86 -7.61
C PHE A 183 20.21 -6.12 -8.23
N VAL A 184 21.54 -6.11 -8.32
CA VAL A 184 22.40 -7.26 -8.64
C VAL A 184 23.57 -7.25 -7.67
N GLY A 185 23.64 -8.27 -6.81
CA GLY A 185 24.57 -8.37 -5.70
C GLY A 185 25.98 -8.74 -6.15
N ASP A 186 26.99 -8.28 -5.41
CA ASP A 186 28.42 -8.45 -5.73
C ASP A 186 28.87 -9.93 -5.91
N ARG A 187 28.10 -10.89 -5.38
CA ARG A 187 28.36 -12.33 -5.42
C ARG A 187 27.37 -13.12 -6.30
N SER A 188 26.55 -12.45 -7.10
CA SER A 188 25.68 -13.10 -8.09
C SER A 188 26.41 -13.39 -9.39
N ASP A 189 25.94 -14.39 -10.15
CA ASP A 189 26.43 -14.65 -11.51
C ASP A 189 26.17 -13.42 -12.40
N ALA A 190 24.98 -12.81 -12.23
CA ALA A 190 24.55 -11.60 -12.93
C ALA A 190 25.49 -10.41 -12.77
N ALA A 191 26.23 -10.28 -11.66
CA ALA A 191 27.17 -9.17 -11.46
C ALA A 191 28.31 -9.18 -12.49
N GLN A 192 28.78 -10.38 -12.87
CA GLN A 192 29.79 -10.52 -13.90
C GLN A 192 29.18 -10.31 -15.29
N GLU A 193 28.00 -10.86 -15.55
CA GLU A 193 27.32 -10.80 -16.85
C GLU A 193 26.89 -9.37 -17.22
N LEU A 194 26.44 -8.58 -16.23
CA LEU A 194 25.93 -7.22 -16.40
C LEU A 194 26.97 -6.15 -16.02
N ALA A 195 28.24 -6.54 -15.90
CA ALA A 195 29.32 -5.61 -15.57
C ALA A 195 29.38 -4.45 -16.59
N GLY A 196 29.29 -3.21 -16.09
CA GLY A 196 29.26 -2.00 -16.92
C GLY A 196 27.87 -1.53 -17.34
N HIS A 197 26.81 -2.26 -17.01
CA HIS A 197 25.41 -1.86 -17.25
C HIS A 197 24.72 -1.36 -15.98
N THR A 198 25.42 -0.55 -15.19
CA THR A 198 25.00 -0.13 -13.84
C THR A 198 24.97 1.39 -13.71
N LEU A 199 23.99 1.93 -12.99
CA LEU A 199 23.95 3.35 -12.61
C LEU A 199 24.92 3.67 -11.47
N ALA A 200 25.08 2.75 -10.52
CA ALA A 200 25.91 2.93 -9.35
C ALA A 200 26.25 1.59 -8.68
N HIS A 201 27.29 1.59 -7.84
CA HIS A 201 27.48 0.57 -6.81
C HIS A 201 27.01 1.12 -5.46
N LEU A 202 26.39 0.27 -4.64
CA LEU A 202 25.87 0.59 -3.31
C LEU A 202 26.66 -0.26 -2.28
N PRO A 203 27.83 0.19 -1.81
CA PRO A 203 28.72 -0.63 -0.98
C PRO A 203 28.09 -1.09 0.33
N GLN A 204 27.20 -0.29 0.91
CA GLN A 204 26.53 -0.63 2.18
C GLN A 204 25.55 -1.80 2.04
N LEU A 205 25.12 -2.09 0.80
CA LEU A 205 24.22 -3.18 0.46
C LEU A 205 24.92 -4.30 -0.32
N GLU A 206 26.23 -4.15 -0.62
CA GLU A 206 27.02 -5.06 -1.45
C GLU A 206 26.34 -5.38 -2.79
N THR A 207 25.78 -4.36 -3.44
CA THR A 207 25.02 -4.54 -4.69
C THR A 207 25.27 -3.42 -5.69
N HIS A 208 25.12 -3.75 -6.95
CA HIS A 208 25.01 -2.80 -8.04
C HIS A 208 23.54 -2.42 -8.29
N LEU A 209 23.33 -1.15 -8.66
CA LEU A 209 22.08 -0.64 -9.19
C LEU A 209 22.16 -0.72 -10.71
N LEU A 210 21.34 -1.56 -11.33
CA LEU A 210 21.30 -1.72 -12.79
C LEU A 210 20.78 -0.45 -13.50
N ASP A 211 21.20 -0.25 -14.74
CA ASP A 211 20.71 0.84 -15.59
C ASP A 211 19.63 0.34 -16.56
N PRO A 212 18.34 0.67 -16.32
CA PRO A 212 17.23 0.11 -17.08
C PRO A 212 17.14 0.67 -18.52
N ARG A 213 18.01 1.62 -18.88
CA ARG A 213 18.15 2.06 -20.28
C ARG A 213 18.84 1.02 -21.16
N SER A 214 19.59 0.07 -20.58
CA SER A 214 20.19 -1.06 -21.29
C SER A 214 19.15 -2.14 -21.61
N ALA A 215 19.04 -2.52 -22.89
CA ALA A 215 18.16 -3.61 -23.30
C ALA A 215 18.59 -4.96 -22.71
N THR A 216 19.90 -5.19 -22.54
CA THR A 216 20.47 -6.38 -21.88
C THR A 216 20.04 -6.48 -20.42
N VAL A 217 20.11 -5.37 -19.67
CA VAL A 217 19.58 -5.29 -18.29
C VAL A 217 18.10 -5.64 -18.24
N ARG A 218 17.30 -5.07 -19.16
CA ARG A 218 15.87 -5.33 -19.17
C ARG A 218 15.55 -6.79 -19.49
N ALA A 219 16.23 -7.37 -20.49
CA ALA A 219 16.07 -8.78 -20.84
C ALA A 219 16.37 -9.70 -19.65
N HIS A 220 17.48 -9.47 -18.94
CA HIS A 220 17.83 -10.24 -17.74
C HIS A 220 16.77 -10.10 -16.65
N GLN A 221 16.38 -8.88 -16.28
CA GLN A 221 15.40 -8.66 -15.22
C GLN A 221 14.02 -9.24 -15.58
N VAL A 222 13.57 -9.10 -16.82
CA VAL A 222 12.30 -9.67 -17.29
C VAL A 222 12.35 -11.19 -17.25
N GLU A 223 13.43 -11.82 -17.74
CA GLU A 223 13.60 -13.28 -17.70
C GLU A 223 13.54 -13.81 -16.26
N ARG A 224 14.34 -13.22 -15.36
CA ARG A 224 14.46 -13.70 -13.98
C ARG A 224 13.15 -13.54 -13.20
N LEU A 225 12.50 -12.39 -13.26
CA LEU A 225 11.25 -12.15 -12.52
C LEU A 225 10.07 -12.93 -13.13
N ALA A 226 9.99 -13.06 -14.45
CA ALA A 226 8.93 -13.85 -15.09
C ALA A 226 9.06 -15.35 -14.80
N ALA A 227 10.29 -15.86 -14.60
CA ALA A 227 10.52 -17.26 -14.24
C ALA A 227 9.81 -17.66 -12.94
N ALA A 228 9.60 -16.74 -11.98
CA ALA A 228 8.84 -17.03 -10.78
C ALA A 228 7.40 -17.47 -11.11
N VAL A 229 6.74 -16.79 -12.05
CA VAL A 229 5.37 -17.14 -12.48
C VAL A 229 5.39 -18.34 -13.42
N GLU A 230 6.30 -18.35 -14.40
CA GLU A 230 6.35 -19.36 -15.45
C GLU A 230 6.81 -20.74 -14.98
N GLN A 231 7.79 -20.79 -14.08
CA GLN A 231 8.45 -22.03 -13.67
C GLN A 231 8.00 -22.50 -12.29
N HIS A 232 7.74 -21.56 -11.36
CA HIS A 232 7.40 -21.89 -9.98
C HIS A 232 5.90 -21.77 -9.68
N GLY A 233 5.11 -21.20 -10.59
CA GLY A 233 3.67 -21.12 -10.47
C GLY A 233 3.18 -20.17 -9.38
N VAL A 234 3.96 -19.12 -9.06
CA VAL A 234 3.53 -18.05 -8.16
C VAL A 234 2.38 -17.26 -8.79
N ASP A 235 1.47 -16.75 -7.97
CA ASP A 235 0.29 -16.00 -8.42
C ASP A 235 0.61 -14.51 -8.66
N GLY A 236 1.74 -14.02 -8.15
CA GLY A 236 2.14 -12.63 -8.30
C GLY A 236 3.51 -12.28 -7.74
N LEU A 237 3.88 -11.01 -7.86
CA LEU A 237 5.16 -10.47 -7.40
C LEU A 237 4.95 -9.28 -6.45
N LYS A 238 5.81 -9.16 -5.45
CA LYS A 238 6.04 -7.89 -4.74
C LYS A 238 7.33 -7.29 -5.29
N VAL A 239 7.21 -6.20 -6.05
CA VAL A 239 8.32 -5.57 -6.76
C VAL A 239 8.76 -4.35 -5.98
N ASP A 240 9.96 -4.41 -5.40
CA ASP A 240 10.46 -3.41 -4.46
C ASP A 240 11.60 -2.54 -5.06
N PHE A 241 11.92 -1.45 -4.35
CA PHE A 241 13.05 -0.55 -4.62
C PHE A 241 13.04 0.21 -5.95
N VAL A 242 11.91 0.32 -6.65
CA VAL A 242 11.83 1.08 -7.90
C VAL A 242 12.29 2.55 -7.73
N ASP A 243 12.10 3.15 -6.54
CA ASP A 243 12.61 4.47 -6.16
C ASP A 243 14.12 4.64 -6.26
N THR A 244 14.86 3.55 -6.14
CA THR A 244 16.32 3.61 -6.16
C THR A 244 16.85 4.02 -7.54
N PHE A 245 16.10 3.78 -8.62
CA PHE A 245 16.42 4.30 -9.95
C PHE A 245 16.40 5.84 -10.02
N ALA A 246 15.65 6.51 -9.13
CA ALA A 246 15.59 7.97 -9.04
C ALA A 246 16.67 8.56 -8.11
N ARG A 247 17.55 7.74 -7.51
CA ARG A 247 18.62 8.24 -6.64
C ARG A 247 19.68 8.96 -7.47
N LYS A 248 20.01 10.17 -7.05
CA LYS A 248 21.09 10.94 -7.67
C LYS A 248 22.44 10.28 -7.32
N PRO A 249 23.39 10.22 -8.27
CA PRO A 249 24.73 9.73 -7.98
C PRO A 249 25.35 10.51 -6.81
N ALA A 250 26.19 9.82 -6.01
CA ALA A 250 26.94 10.49 -4.97
C ALA A 250 27.85 11.60 -5.58
N PRO A 251 28.05 12.74 -4.89
CA PRO A 251 29.00 13.76 -5.35
C PRO A 251 30.39 13.16 -5.60
N GLY A 252 30.93 13.37 -6.81
CA GLY A 252 32.25 12.84 -7.19
C GLY A 252 32.25 11.38 -7.66
N ALA A 253 31.09 10.75 -7.85
CA ALA A 253 31.01 9.41 -8.44
C ALA A 253 31.62 9.39 -9.86
N PRO A 254 32.39 8.34 -10.22
CA PRO A 254 32.99 8.24 -11.55
C PRO A 254 31.91 8.25 -12.64
N PRO A 255 32.19 8.87 -13.81
CA PRO A 255 31.27 8.88 -14.94
C PRO A 255 31.25 7.51 -15.63
N ASN A 256 30.58 6.53 -15.01
CA ASN A 256 30.18 5.28 -15.65
C ASN A 256 28.68 5.04 -15.37
N THR A 257 27.88 6.09 -15.52
CA THR A 257 26.45 6.09 -15.14
C THR A 257 25.53 5.93 -16.34
N ALA A 258 26.04 5.55 -17.52
CA ALA A 258 25.25 5.23 -18.69
C ALA A 258 25.75 3.93 -19.30
N SER A 259 24.85 2.95 -19.40
CA SER A 259 25.13 1.72 -20.13
C SER A 259 25.58 2.02 -21.57
N PRO A 260 26.52 1.24 -22.13
CA PRO A 260 27.02 1.46 -23.49
C PRO A 260 25.93 1.32 -24.57
N GLU A 261 24.83 0.65 -24.23
CA GLU A 261 23.69 0.36 -25.09
C GLU A 261 22.39 1.02 -24.61
N ALA A 262 22.49 2.11 -23.85
CA ALA A 262 21.32 2.87 -23.43
C ALA A 262 20.45 3.29 -24.63
N ASP A 263 19.19 2.85 -24.65
CA ASP A 263 18.28 3.01 -25.80
C ASP A 263 17.12 4.00 -25.55
N CYS A 264 17.20 4.76 -24.46
CA CYS A 264 16.32 5.89 -24.15
C CYS A 264 17.07 6.98 -23.38
N ALA A 265 16.51 8.20 -23.37
CA ALA A 265 17.21 9.38 -22.88
C ALA A 265 17.29 9.40 -21.35
N THR A 266 16.22 9.01 -20.67
CA THR A 266 16.11 9.11 -19.21
C THR A 266 16.03 7.73 -18.54
N VAL A 267 16.47 7.65 -17.29
CA VAL A 267 16.31 6.44 -16.47
C VAL A 267 14.83 6.09 -16.28
N ALA A 268 13.96 7.09 -16.09
CA ALA A 268 12.52 6.88 -15.93
C ALA A 268 11.86 6.25 -17.18
N GLU A 269 12.28 6.63 -18.39
CA GLU A 269 11.86 5.94 -19.62
C GLU A 269 12.37 4.50 -19.70
N GLY A 270 13.60 4.24 -19.19
CA GLY A 270 14.14 2.89 -19.08
C GLY A 270 13.33 2.02 -18.13
N VAL A 271 12.95 2.55 -16.97
CA VAL A 271 12.05 1.89 -16.02
C VAL A 271 10.69 1.62 -16.66
N GLN A 272 10.14 2.57 -17.43
CA GLN A 272 8.88 2.36 -18.12
C GLN A 272 8.95 1.17 -19.10
N LYS A 273 10.00 1.09 -19.92
CA LYS A 273 10.22 -0.03 -20.84
C LYS A 273 10.35 -1.35 -20.07
N LEU A 274 11.14 -1.37 -19.00
CA LEU A 274 11.33 -2.56 -18.16
C LEU A 274 10.00 -3.08 -17.59
N LEU A 275 9.21 -2.20 -16.98
CA LEU A 275 7.92 -2.57 -16.40
C LEU A 275 6.90 -2.99 -17.47
N ALA A 276 6.92 -2.37 -18.65
CA ALA A 276 6.05 -2.76 -19.76
C ALA A 276 6.40 -4.15 -20.33
N GLU A 277 7.69 -4.43 -20.52
CA GLU A 277 8.18 -5.74 -20.96
C GLU A 277 7.84 -6.83 -19.93
N LEU A 278 8.04 -6.54 -18.64
CA LEU A 278 7.72 -7.45 -17.54
C LEU A 278 6.21 -7.70 -17.45
N ASP A 279 5.37 -6.67 -17.44
CA ASP A 279 3.90 -6.80 -17.40
C ASP A 279 3.37 -7.63 -18.57
N ALA A 280 3.86 -7.37 -19.79
CA ALA A 280 3.47 -8.13 -20.97
C ALA A 280 3.83 -9.62 -20.82
N ARG A 281 5.03 -9.92 -20.30
CA ARG A 281 5.49 -11.30 -20.10
C ARG A 281 4.71 -12.01 -19.01
N LEU A 282 4.53 -11.38 -17.84
CA LEU A 282 3.77 -11.94 -16.72
C LEU A 282 2.33 -12.24 -17.13
N ARG A 283 1.66 -11.30 -17.81
CA ARG A 283 0.25 -11.45 -18.21
C ARG A 283 0.03 -12.43 -19.36
N ALA A 284 1.04 -12.67 -20.20
CA ALA A 284 0.98 -13.73 -21.20
C ALA A 284 0.85 -15.12 -20.54
N THR A 285 1.46 -15.29 -19.37
CA THR A 285 1.37 -16.51 -18.56
C THR A 285 0.16 -16.50 -17.64
N ARG A 286 -0.11 -15.37 -16.98
CA ARG A 286 -1.17 -15.20 -16.00
C ARG A 286 -1.89 -13.84 -16.15
N PRO A 287 -3.04 -13.78 -16.86
CA PRO A 287 -3.73 -12.51 -17.10
C PRO A 287 -4.12 -11.73 -15.83
N ASP A 288 -4.46 -12.46 -14.76
CA ASP A 288 -4.85 -11.96 -13.44
C ASP A 288 -3.67 -11.84 -12.46
N VAL A 289 -2.41 -11.80 -12.95
CA VAL A 289 -1.22 -11.69 -12.10
C VAL A 289 -1.34 -10.51 -11.14
N LEU A 290 -0.97 -10.78 -9.89
CA LEU A 290 -0.95 -9.79 -8.82
C LEU A 290 0.43 -9.16 -8.75
N VAL A 291 0.51 -7.83 -8.76
CA VAL A 291 1.77 -7.08 -8.65
C VAL A 291 1.61 -6.00 -7.60
N GLU A 292 2.40 -6.11 -6.53
CA GLU A 292 2.48 -5.10 -5.48
C GLU A 292 3.69 -4.19 -5.69
N HIS A 293 3.43 -2.89 -5.64
CA HIS A 293 4.43 -1.83 -5.51
C HIS A 293 4.39 -1.22 -4.10
N ARG A 294 5.34 -0.35 -3.78
CA ARG A 294 5.49 0.28 -2.46
C ARG A 294 5.71 1.78 -2.58
N GLN A 295 5.33 2.55 -1.57
CA GLN A 295 5.85 3.90 -1.39
C GLN A 295 7.40 3.91 -1.35
N ASP A 296 8.06 4.92 -1.93
CA ASP A 296 7.50 6.20 -2.39
C ASP A 296 7.20 6.31 -3.90
N TYR A 297 7.24 5.23 -4.70
CA TYR A 297 6.94 5.28 -6.13
C TYR A 297 5.45 5.08 -6.42
N LEU A 298 4.74 6.21 -6.61
CA LEU A 298 3.28 6.28 -6.56
C LEU A 298 2.65 6.95 -7.79
N GLY A 299 3.48 7.22 -8.81
CA GLY A 299 3.05 7.98 -9.97
C GLY A 299 1.97 7.23 -10.75
N PRO A 300 0.98 7.93 -11.33
CA PRO A 300 -0.04 7.33 -12.19
C PRO A 300 0.51 6.54 -13.38
N GLY A 301 1.76 6.83 -13.81
CA GLY A 301 2.44 6.05 -14.83
C GLY A 301 2.72 4.59 -14.46
N LEU A 302 2.63 4.22 -13.17
CA LEU A 302 2.82 2.85 -12.68
C LEU A 302 1.55 2.01 -12.69
N TRP A 303 0.36 2.63 -12.72
CA TRP A 303 -0.92 1.93 -12.69
C TRP A 303 -1.09 0.82 -13.74
N PRO A 304 -0.55 0.92 -14.97
CA PRO A 304 -0.66 -0.15 -15.95
C PRO A 304 0.05 -1.46 -15.56
N TYR A 305 1.01 -1.38 -14.62
CA TYR A 305 1.96 -2.46 -14.29
C TYR A 305 1.78 -3.01 -12.87
N ALA A 306 0.85 -2.46 -12.10
CA ALA A 306 0.58 -2.85 -10.72
C ALA A 306 -0.90 -3.22 -10.51
N THR A 307 -1.16 -4.05 -9.51
CA THR A 307 -2.51 -4.27 -8.97
C THR A 307 -2.67 -3.66 -7.58
N MET A 308 -1.57 -3.54 -6.84
CA MET A 308 -1.55 -3.07 -5.47
C MET A 308 -0.44 -2.04 -5.25
N VAL A 309 -0.64 -1.16 -4.27
CA VAL A 309 0.41 -0.28 -3.76
C VAL A 309 0.37 -0.26 -2.24
N ARG A 310 1.52 -0.54 -1.63
CA ARG A 310 1.70 -0.66 -0.19
C ARG A 310 2.27 0.62 0.42
N ALA A 311 1.84 0.96 1.63
CA ALA A 311 2.53 1.94 2.46
C ALA A 311 4.01 1.59 2.64
N ALA A 312 4.87 2.59 2.81
CA ALA A 312 6.27 2.36 3.14
C ALA A 312 6.39 1.72 4.53
N ASP A 313 7.53 1.09 4.80
CA ASP A 313 7.78 0.42 6.07
C ASP A 313 7.67 1.40 7.24
N CYS A 314 6.78 1.07 8.17
CA CYS A 314 6.49 1.81 9.39
C CYS A 314 6.14 0.83 10.53
N PRO A 315 7.03 -0.15 10.81
CA PRO A 315 6.74 -1.21 11.77
C PRO A 315 6.46 -0.61 13.15
N HIS A 316 5.44 -1.16 13.83
CA HIS A 316 4.97 -0.68 15.13
C HIS A 316 4.46 0.78 15.17
N ASN A 317 4.28 1.45 14.02
CA ASN A 317 3.78 2.82 13.95
C ASN A 317 2.40 2.89 13.29
N ALA A 318 1.36 2.65 14.09
CA ALA A 318 -0.03 2.65 13.63
C ALA A 318 -0.47 4.00 13.02
N VAL A 319 0.01 5.12 13.58
CA VAL A 319 -0.33 6.47 13.10
C VAL A 319 0.27 6.71 11.72
N GLU A 320 1.54 6.36 11.53
CA GLU A 320 2.19 6.49 10.23
C GLU A 320 1.56 5.58 9.18
N ASN A 321 1.23 4.33 9.52
CA ASN A 321 0.54 3.41 8.61
C ASN A 321 -0.84 3.97 8.20
N ARG A 322 -1.61 4.53 9.15
CA ARG A 322 -2.87 5.24 8.86
C ARG A 322 -2.68 6.41 7.90
N VAL A 323 -1.70 7.27 8.17
CA VAL A 323 -1.41 8.44 7.33
C VAL A 323 -1.04 8.00 5.92
N ARG A 324 -0.10 7.07 5.79
CA ARG A 324 0.39 6.56 4.51
C ARG A 324 -0.72 5.91 3.70
N THR A 325 -1.53 5.05 4.32
CA THR A 325 -2.64 4.37 3.64
C THR A 325 -3.77 5.34 3.25
N ALA A 326 -4.09 6.33 4.09
CA ALA A 326 -5.05 7.37 3.74
C ALA A 326 -4.56 8.20 2.53
N ASP A 327 -3.30 8.64 2.53
CA ASP A 327 -2.70 9.38 1.42
C ASP A 327 -2.67 8.57 0.12
N LEU A 328 -2.37 7.27 0.21
CA LEU A 328 -2.43 6.34 -0.91
C LEU A 328 -3.85 6.20 -1.44
N ARG A 329 -4.85 6.03 -0.59
CA ARG A 329 -6.26 5.91 -1.04
C ARG A 329 -6.76 7.13 -1.81
N LEU A 330 -6.16 8.30 -1.60
CA LEU A 330 -6.47 9.51 -2.37
C LEU A 330 -5.76 9.57 -3.73
N THR A 331 -4.62 8.89 -3.89
CA THR A 331 -3.71 9.11 -5.02
C THR A 331 -3.44 7.86 -5.88
N ALA A 332 -3.75 6.67 -5.39
CA ALA A 332 -3.44 5.39 -6.03
C ALA A 332 -4.39 5.01 -7.19
N GLY A 333 -5.41 5.83 -7.45
CA GLY A 333 -6.41 5.60 -8.50
C GLY A 333 -7.05 4.20 -8.37
N PRO A 334 -6.90 3.32 -9.38
CA PRO A 334 -7.56 2.02 -9.43
C PRO A 334 -6.92 0.95 -8.51
N LEU A 335 -5.70 1.18 -8.03
CA LEU A 335 -4.91 0.16 -7.32
C LEU A 335 -5.49 -0.15 -5.93
N ALA A 336 -5.37 -1.41 -5.52
CA ALA A 336 -5.63 -1.80 -4.13
C ALA A 336 -4.55 -1.18 -3.23
N VAL A 337 -4.96 -0.42 -2.21
CA VAL A 337 -4.04 0.19 -1.26
C VAL A 337 -3.80 -0.77 -0.11
N HIS A 338 -2.56 -1.14 0.12
CA HIS A 338 -2.16 -2.08 1.16
C HIS A 338 -1.46 -1.37 2.31
N ALA A 339 -1.74 -1.83 3.53
CA ALA A 339 -0.99 -1.43 4.71
C ALA A 339 0.45 -1.95 4.67
N ASP A 340 1.36 -1.25 5.34
CA ASP A 340 2.59 -1.90 5.80
C ASP A 340 2.22 -3.06 6.74
N PRO A 341 2.88 -4.24 6.70
CA PRO A 341 2.49 -5.37 7.51
C PRO A 341 2.42 -5.01 8.98
N LEU A 342 1.24 -5.17 9.57
CA LEU A 342 1.04 -4.98 10.99
C LEU A 342 1.86 -6.02 11.75
N THR A 343 2.61 -5.54 12.72
CA THR A 343 3.41 -6.36 13.63
C THR A 343 3.31 -5.79 15.04
N TRP A 344 3.36 -6.67 16.03
CA TRP A 344 3.19 -6.33 17.44
C TRP A 344 3.99 -7.27 18.34
N HIS A 345 4.16 -6.85 19.60
CA HIS A 345 4.83 -7.67 20.60
C HIS A 345 3.95 -8.88 20.99
N PRO A 346 4.50 -10.08 21.27
CA PRO A 346 3.70 -11.25 21.62
C PRO A 346 2.77 -11.08 22.83
N GLY A 347 3.08 -10.15 23.73
CA GLY A 347 2.24 -9.78 24.88
C GLY A 347 1.25 -8.63 24.63
N GLU A 348 1.04 -8.23 23.38
CA GLU A 348 0.11 -7.15 23.03
C GLU A 348 -1.34 -7.57 23.34
N SER A 349 -2.16 -6.62 23.81
CA SER A 349 -3.55 -6.90 24.13
C SER A 349 -4.44 -7.04 22.88
N PRO A 350 -5.51 -7.86 22.92
CA PRO A 350 -6.47 -7.94 21.81
C PRO A 350 -7.05 -6.58 21.40
N GLU A 351 -7.29 -5.69 22.37
CA GLU A 351 -7.79 -4.32 22.14
C GLU A 351 -6.80 -3.49 21.31
N GLN A 352 -5.49 -3.57 21.60
CA GLN A 352 -4.50 -2.83 20.83
C GLN A 352 -4.25 -3.46 19.45
N ILE A 353 -4.31 -4.78 19.30
CA ILE A 353 -4.29 -5.43 17.97
C ILE A 353 -5.47 -4.95 17.12
N ALA A 354 -6.67 -4.84 17.72
CA ALA A 354 -7.81 -4.25 17.05
C ALA A 354 -7.56 -2.79 16.64
N VAL A 355 -6.93 -1.96 17.49
CA VAL A 355 -6.54 -0.58 17.13
C VAL A 355 -5.56 -0.53 15.95
N LEU A 356 -4.60 -1.46 15.86
CA LEU A 356 -3.69 -1.58 14.72
C LEU A 356 -4.45 -1.87 13.42
N LEU A 357 -5.38 -2.84 13.45
CA LEU A 357 -6.22 -3.20 12.31
C LEU A 357 -7.17 -2.05 11.91
N GLN A 358 -7.76 -1.37 12.89
CA GLN A 358 -8.62 -0.21 12.66
C GLN A 358 -7.86 0.98 12.06
N SER A 359 -6.56 1.13 12.38
CA SER A 359 -5.72 2.19 11.84
C SER A 359 -5.50 2.05 10.33
N VAL A 360 -5.69 0.85 9.78
CA VAL A 360 -5.60 0.55 8.35
C VAL A 360 -6.93 0.07 7.76
N LEU A 361 -8.06 0.34 8.43
CA LEU A 361 -9.40 -0.16 8.09
C LEU A 361 -9.84 0.17 6.65
N PHE A 362 -9.38 1.32 6.13
CA PHE A 362 -9.68 1.81 4.79
C PHE A 362 -8.63 1.41 3.75
N ALA A 363 -7.80 0.42 4.07
CA ALA A 363 -6.84 -0.23 3.18
C ALA A 363 -6.97 -1.75 3.32
N THR A 364 -6.28 -2.49 2.46
CA THR A 364 -6.14 -3.95 2.60
C THR A 364 -5.19 -4.24 3.77
N PRO A 365 -5.64 -4.97 4.82
CA PRO A 365 -4.79 -5.33 5.93
C PRO A 365 -3.68 -6.28 5.48
N GLN A 366 -2.44 -5.94 5.83
CA GLN A 366 -1.31 -6.87 5.80
C GLN A 366 -0.88 -7.18 7.24
N VAL A 367 -0.52 -8.42 7.53
CA VAL A 367 -0.07 -8.83 8.88
C VAL A 367 1.21 -9.67 8.76
N SER A 368 2.14 -9.43 9.67
CA SER A 368 3.40 -10.16 9.71
C SER A 368 3.85 -10.39 11.16
N VAL A 369 3.34 -11.45 11.76
CA VAL A 369 3.72 -11.95 13.10
C VAL A 369 3.83 -13.47 13.07
N ASP A 370 4.55 -14.07 14.02
CA ASP A 370 4.46 -15.52 14.22
C ASP A 370 3.09 -15.89 14.80
N LEU A 371 2.17 -16.31 13.92
CA LEU A 371 0.81 -16.70 14.29
C LEU A 371 0.77 -17.85 15.30
N GLY A 372 1.81 -18.70 15.32
CA GLY A 372 1.91 -19.82 16.25
C GLY A 372 2.23 -19.40 17.68
N ALA A 373 2.72 -18.18 17.88
CA ALA A 373 3.06 -17.62 19.18
C ALA A 373 1.93 -16.76 19.78
N GLN A 374 0.82 -16.56 19.05
CA GLN A 374 -0.29 -15.70 19.49
C GLN A 374 -1.28 -16.46 20.37
N ASP A 375 -1.86 -15.79 21.35
CA ASP A 375 -2.92 -16.35 22.17
C ASP A 375 -4.30 -16.32 21.47
N ALA A 376 -5.27 -17.04 22.05
CA ALA A 376 -6.60 -17.16 21.46
C ALA A 376 -7.37 -15.83 21.40
N GLY A 377 -7.13 -14.89 22.32
CA GLY A 377 -7.76 -13.58 22.33
C GLY A 377 -7.22 -12.68 21.21
N GLN A 378 -5.90 -12.69 21.01
CA GLN A 378 -5.23 -11.99 19.92
C GLN A 378 -5.69 -12.50 18.55
N LEU A 379 -5.73 -13.82 18.37
CA LEU A 379 -6.23 -14.45 17.14
C LEU A 379 -7.71 -14.17 16.90
N ALA A 380 -8.53 -14.09 17.96
CA ALA A 380 -9.95 -13.74 17.83
C ALA A 380 -10.15 -12.28 17.37
N ALA A 381 -9.37 -11.34 17.92
CA ALA A 381 -9.41 -9.94 17.48
C ALA A 381 -8.97 -9.79 16.02
N LEU A 382 -7.87 -10.46 15.65
CA LEU A 382 -7.41 -10.52 14.26
C LEU A 382 -8.49 -11.06 13.33
N ALA A 383 -9.01 -12.25 13.60
CA ALA A 383 -10.03 -12.89 12.76
C ALA A 383 -11.32 -12.06 12.66
N PHE A 384 -11.72 -11.37 13.73
CA PHE A 384 -12.88 -10.49 13.71
C PHE A 384 -12.70 -9.32 12.74
N TRP A 385 -11.59 -8.57 12.86
CA TRP A 385 -11.35 -7.40 12.02
C TRP A 385 -11.02 -7.74 10.56
N LEU A 386 -10.38 -8.90 10.30
CA LEU A 386 -10.24 -9.40 8.93
C LEU A 386 -11.61 -9.69 8.30
N ARG A 387 -12.55 -10.29 9.05
CA ARG A 387 -13.93 -10.50 8.58
C ARG A 387 -14.64 -9.19 8.30
N VAL A 388 -14.53 -8.20 9.18
CA VAL A 388 -15.13 -6.87 8.97
C VAL A 388 -14.58 -6.23 7.69
N ALA A 389 -13.26 -6.33 7.45
CA ALA A 389 -12.64 -5.83 6.24
C ALA A 389 -13.11 -6.57 4.96
N GLU A 390 -13.34 -7.89 5.03
CA GLU A 390 -13.87 -8.71 3.94
C GLU A 390 -15.35 -8.40 3.67
N GLU A 391 -16.20 -8.44 4.71
CA GLU A 391 -17.65 -8.22 4.63
C GLU A 391 -18.03 -6.83 4.10
N HIS A 392 -17.24 -5.81 4.46
CA HIS A 392 -17.47 -4.43 4.09
C HIS A 392 -16.44 -3.89 3.08
N ARG A 393 -15.71 -4.76 2.38
CA ARG A 393 -14.64 -4.39 1.44
C ARG A 393 -15.06 -3.33 0.43
N GLU A 394 -16.25 -3.48 -0.13
CA GLU A 394 -16.80 -2.53 -1.12
C GLU A 394 -16.97 -1.12 -0.55
N LEU A 395 -17.34 -0.98 0.72
CA LEU A 395 -17.48 0.29 1.43
C LEU A 395 -16.12 0.81 1.90
N LEU A 396 -15.35 -0.04 2.59
CA LEU A 396 -14.11 0.36 3.26
C LEU A 396 -12.96 0.61 2.29
N GLN A 397 -12.79 -0.27 1.29
CA GLN A 397 -11.63 -0.25 0.38
C GLN A 397 -11.91 0.33 -1.01
N ARG A 398 -13.19 0.38 -1.43
CA ARG A 398 -13.60 0.91 -2.75
C ARG A 398 -14.59 2.08 -2.67
N GLY A 399 -15.09 2.41 -1.48
CA GLY A 399 -15.97 3.55 -1.28
C GLY A 399 -15.23 4.88 -1.43
N GLU A 400 -16.00 5.95 -1.57
CA GLU A 400 -15.48 7.32 -1.52
C GLU A 400 -14.84 7.57 -0.15
N LEU A 401 -13.62 8.10 -0.11
CA LEU A 401 -12.88 8.32 1.13
C LEU A 401 -12.79 9.81 1.46
N ARG A 402 -13.09 10.18 2.71
CA ARG A 402 -12.85 11.51 3.28
C ARG A 402 -12.09 11.39 4.60
N PRO A 403 -10.76 11.47 4.58
CA PRO A 403 -9.98 11.67 5.80
C PRO A 403 -10.14 13.12 6.27
N HIS A 404 -10.23 13.34 7.58
CA HIS A 404 -10.42 14.67 8.17
C HIS A 404 -9.21 15.11 8.97
N ARG A 405 -8.93 16.42 9.02
CA ARG A 405 -7.86 17.02 9.83
C ARG A 405 -6.47 16.42 9.54
N PRO A 406 -5.94 16.53 8.30
CA PRO A 406 -4.60 16.05 7.93
C PRO A 406 -3.49 16.55 8.86
N GLU A 407 -3.62 17.77 9.38
CA GLU A 407 -2.65 18.37 10.31
C GLU A 407 -2.58 17.65 11.67
N LEU A 408 -3.54 16.77 11.96
CA LEU A 408 -3.61 15.93 13.15
C LEU A 408 -3.47 14.44 12.82
N ALA A 409 -2.91 14.10 11.66
CA ALA A 409 -2.70 12.71 11.22
C ALA A 409 -4.01 11.90 11.14
N TYR A 410 -5.07 12.51 10.58
CA TYR A 410 -6.36 11.87 10.30
C TYR A 410 -7.03 11.25 11.53
N PRO A 411 -7.42 12.04 12.54
CA PRO A 411 -8.12 11.57 13.74
C PRO A 411 -9.51 10.98 13.46
N LEU A 412 -10.07 11.24 12.27
CA LEU A 412 -11.33 10.68 11.79
C LEU A 412 -11.19 10.42 10.28
N ILE A 413 -11.56 9.22 9.85
CA ILE A 413 -11.65 8.87 8.42
C ILE A 413 -13.05 8.35 8.14
N GLU A 414 -13.66 8.87 7.09
CA GLU A 414 -14.98 8.50 6.60
C GLU A 414 -14.85 7.75 5.26
N ALA A 415 -15.65 6.71 5.08
CA ALA A 415 -15.94 6.15 3.77
C ALA A 415 -17.44 6.09 3.50
N ALA A 416 -17.83 6.31 2.25
CA ALA A 416 -19.22 6.26 1.81
C ALA A 416 -19.36 5.44 0.52
N ARG A 417 -20.43 4.64 0.45
CA ARG A 417 -20.83 3.96 -0.80
C ARG A 417 -22.33 3.72 -0.82
N GLY A 418 -23.02 4.37 -1.76
CA GLY A 418 -24.49 4.32 -1.82
C GLY A 418 -25.11 4.82 -0.50
N ARG A 419 -25.91 3.97 0.16
CA ARG A 419 -26.57 4.26 1.45
C ARG A 419 -25.79 3.71 2.65
N GLN A 420 -24.49 3.48 2.50
CA GLN A 420 -23.63 2.95 3.57
C GLN A 420 -22.56 3.96 3.94
N LEU A 421 -22.32 4.12 5.24
CA LEU A 421 -21.27 4.97 5.81
C LEU A 421 -20.39 4.15 6.75
N ALA A 422 -19.10 4.42 6.77
CA ALA A 422 -18.15 3.86 7.72
C ALA A 422 -17.20 4.92 8.25
N PHE A 423 -16.89 4.84 9.55
CA PHE A 423 -16.01 5.77 10.23
C PHE A 423 -14.94 5.03 11.01
N GLY A 424 -13.67 5.41 10.83
CA GLY A 424 -12.58 5.11 11.75
C GLY A 424 -12.37 6.30 12.67
N ARG A 425 -12.61 6.12 13.97
CA ARG A 425 -12.46 7.16 14.99
C ARG A 425 -11.21 6.91 15.80
N TYR A 426 -10.22 7.80 15.68
CA TYR A 426 -8.88 7.67 16.28
C TYR A 426 -8.56 8.76 17.31
N ALA A 427 -9.54 9.61 17.61
CA ALA A 427 -9.51 10.63 18.65
C ALA A 427 -10.96 10.89 19.10
N PRO A 428 -11.19 11.60 20.22
CA PRO A 428 -12.51 11.80 20.79
C PRO A 428 -13.38 12.82 20.04
N LEU A 429 -13.56 12.62 18.74
CA LEU A 429 -14.36 13.45 17.85
C LEU A 429 -15.76 12.86 17.64
N PRO A 430 -16.79 13.71 17.44
CA PRO A 430 -18.09 13.24 16.98
C PRO A 430 -17.99 12.77 15.52
N VAL A 431 -18.83 11.79 15.16
CA VAL A 431 -19.00 11.33 13.77
C VAL A 431 -20.27 11.94 13.19
N ARG A 432 -20.23 12.35 11.92
CA ARG A 432 -21.35 13.03 11.26
C ARG A 432 -22.01 12.14 10.22
N ALA A 433 -23.15 11.57 10.57
CA ALA A 433 -24.01 10.85 9.66
C ALA A 433 -24.78 11.85 8.78
N HIS A 434 -24.45 11.88 7.49
CA HIS A 434 -25.03 12.78 6.51
C HIS A 434 -25.71 11.98 5.39
N GLY A 435 -26.64 12.60 4.67
CA GLY A 435 -27.31 11.95 3.56
C GLY A 435 -28.23 10.81 4.02
N GLU A 436 -28.78 10.07 3.07
CA GLU A 436 -29.65 8.93 3.38
C GLU A 436 -28.80 7.68 3.52
N TRP A 437 -28.96 6.98 4.64
CA TRP A 437 -28.18 5.79 4.96
C TRP A 437 -29.06 4.70 5.56
N GLU A 438 -28.64 3.46 5.35
CA GLU A 438 -29.23 2.21 5.86
C GLU A 438 -28.25 1.44 6.75
N LEU A 439 -26.95 1.66 6.56
CA LEU A 439 -25.88 1.09 7.36
C LEU A 439 -24.88 2.18 7.75
N LEU A 440 -24.56 2.28 9.04
CA LEU A 440 -23.48 3.11 9.55
C LEU A 440 -22.59 2.29 10.47
N LEU A 441 -21.28 2.26 10.16
CA LEU A 441 -20.26 1.59 10.95
C LEU A 441 -19.35 2.62 11.64
N VAL A 442 -19.02 2.41 12.92
CA VAL A 442 -17.98 3.18 13.63
C VAL A 442 -17.01 2.24 14.33
N ALA A 443 -15.79 2.19 13.82
CA ALA A 443 -14.67 1.54 14.49
C ALA A 443 -14.05 2.53 15.50
N ASN A 444 -14.06 2.18 16.78
CA ASN A 444 -13.51 3.03 17.84
C ASN A 444 -12.08 2.62 18.21
N ALA A 445 -11.09 3.35 17.68
CA ALA A 445 -9.67 3.15 17.96
C ALA A 445 -9.14 4.02 19.12
N ASP A 446 -10.01 4.85 19.71
CA ASP A 446 -9.66 5.75 20.81
C ASP A 446 -10.03 5.14 22.17
N GLN A 447 -9.37 5.61 23.24
CA GLN A 447 -9.66 5.18 24.62
C GLN A 447 -10.97 5.76 25.15
N ASP A 448 -11.42 6.91 24.64
CA ASP A 448 -12.73 7.44 24.96
C ASP A 448 -13.82 6.58 24.32
N THR A 449 -14.43 5.74 25.14
CA THR A 449 -15.52 4.86 24.74
C THR A 449 -16.80 5.60 24.32
N LEU A 450 -16.95 6.90 24.61
CA LEU A 450 -18.18 7.63 24.29
C LEU A 450 -18.15 8.09 22.82
N VAL A 451 -18.76 7.29 21.95
CA VAL A 451 -18.99 7.67 20.55
C VAL A 451 -20.23 8.55 20.45
N ARG A 452 -20.07 9.74 19.86
CA ARG A 452 -21.16 10.68 19.58
C ARG A 452 -21.43 10.69 18.08
N VAL A 453 -22.65 10.35 17.69
CA VAL A 453 -23.12 10.40 16.30
C VAL A 453 -24.04 11.61 16.16
N GLU A 454 -23.67 12.54 15.30
CA GLU A 454 -24.47 13.69 14.88
C GLU A 454 -25.15 13.35 13.56
N PHE A 455 -26.46 13.56 13.45
CA PHE A 455 -27.23 13.33 12.22
C PHE A 455 -27.65 14.67 11.60
N ASP A 456 -27.56 14.77 10.27
CA ASP A 456 -28.08 15.94 9.54
C ASP A 456 -29.61 16.09 9.63
N ARG A 457 -30.31 15.00 9.93
CA ARG A 457 -31.75 14.91 10.18
C ARG A 457 -32.07 13.85 11.22
N VAL A 458 -33.22 13.97 11.88
CA VAL A 458 -33.68 12.97 12.86
C VAL A 458 -33.78 11.59 12.18
N PRO A 459 -33.01 10.57 12.62
CA PRO A 459 -32.96 9.29 11.92
C PRO A 459 -34.17 8.38 12.25
N GLY A 460 -34.88 8.68 13.35
CA GLY A 460 -35.99 7.85 13.84
C GLY A 460 -35.47 6.63 14.62
N PRO A 461 -36.21 5.51 14.64
CA PRO A 461 -35.73 4.26 15.22
C PRO A 461 -34.49 3.75 14.47
N VAL A 462 -33.46 3.36 15.21
CA VAL A 462 -32.27 2.68 14.68
C VAL A 462 -32.09 1.35 15.39
N GLU A 463 -31.71 0.31 14.65
CA GLU A 463 -31.14 -0.89 15.26
C GLU A 463 -29.67 -0.61 15.57
N LEU A 464 -29.26 -0.82 16.81
CA LEU A 464 -27.92 -0.61 17.32
C LEU A 464 -27.32 -1.94 17.74
N LEU A 465 -26.08 -2.18 17.33
CA LEU A 465 -25.23 -3.28 17.77
C LEU A 465 -23.84 -2.75 18.14
N VAL A 466 -23.36 -3.07 19.33
CA VAL A 466 -22.00 -2.80 19.80
C VAL A 466 -21.29 -4.13 20.01
N GLN A 467 -20.12 -4.28 19.40
CA GLN A 467 -19.25 -5.43 19.55
C GLN A 467 -17.91 -5.03 20.18
N ASP A 468 -17.33 -5.92 21.00
CA ASP A 468 -15.98 -5.77 21.54
C ASP A 468 -14.90 -5.98 20.46
N CYS A 469 -13.62 -5.88 20.84
CA CYS A 469 -12.49 -6.03 19.93
C CYS A 469 -12.37 -7.42 19.27
N ARG A 470 -13.11 -8.41 19.75
CA ARG A 470 -13.13 -9.81 19.26
C ARG A 470 -14.46 -10.16 18.60
N GLY A 471 -15.37 -9.19 18.44
CA GLY A 471 -16.68 -9.38 17.82
C GLY A 471 -17.77 -9.87 18.77
N GLY A 472 -17.49 -9.99 20.08
CA GLY A 472 -18.48 -10.35 21.09
C GLY A 472 -19.52 -9.25 21.27
N GLU A 473 -20.80 -9.60 21.29
CA GLU A 473 -21.89 -8.62 21.48
C GLU A 473 -21.84 -8.02 22.90
N VAL A 474 -21.70 -6.71 22.97
CA VAL A 474 -21.71 -5.92 24.22
C VAL A 474 -23.10 -5.34 24.47
N ALA A 475 -23.76 -4.89 23.41
CA ALA A 475 -25.12 -4.35 23.47
C ALA A 475 -25.83 -4.49 22.12
N ARG A 476 -27.13 -4.79 22.17
CA ARG A 476 -28.03 -4.72 21.02
C ARG A 476 -29.35 -4.10 21.46
N ALA A 477 -29.86 -3.13 20.71
CA ALA A 477 -31.11 -2.46 21.03
C ALA A 477 -31.78 -1.87 19.79
N GLN A 478 -33.10 -1.70 19.84
CA GLN A 478 -33.80 -0.80 18.95
C GLN A 478 -33.99 0.52 19.68
N THR A 479 -33.34 1.58 19.21
CA THR A 479 -33.29 2.87 19.91
C THR A 479 -34.07 3.92 19.13
N PRO A 480 -35.15 4.49 19.70
CA PRO A 480 -35.77 5.67 19.10
C PRO A 480 -34.85 6.88 19.31
N VAL A 481 -34.37 7.47 18.22
CA VAL A 481 -33.59 8.70 18.27
C VAL A 481 -34.53 9.86 17.94
N ALA A 482 -34.99 10.56 18.98
CA ALA A 482 -35.94 11.67 18.84
C ALA A 482 -35.28 12.99 18.37
N GLY A 483 -33.95 13.12 18.54
CA GLY A 483 -33.17 14.28 18.12
C GLY A 483 -32.19 13.97 16.99
N THR A 484 -31.18 14.82 16.85
CA THR A 484 -30.09 14.68 15.86
C THR A 484 -28.78 14.17 16.49
N GLU A 485 -28.83 13.68 17.72
CA GLU A 485 -27.65 13.18 18.43
C GLU A 485 -27.93 11.81 19.04
N LEU A 486 -26.94 10.93 18.96
CA LEU A 486 -26.92 9.65 19.66
C LEU A 486 -25.55 9.46 20.31
N ALA A 487 -25.54 9.12 21.60
CA ALA A 487 -24.33 8.82 22.35
C ALA A 487 -24.32 7.35 22.76
N VAL A 488 -23.27 6.62 22.41
CA VAL A 488 -23.14 5.18 22.63
C VAL A 488 -21.77 4.88 23.24
N ARG A 489 -21.71 3.96 24.20
CA ARG A 489 -20.44 3.44 24.70
C ARG A 489 -19.97 2.31 23.80
N VAL A 490 -18.86 2.52 23.11
CA VAL A 490 -18.20 1.56 22.23
C VAL A 490 -16.79 1.31 22.81
N PRO A 491 -16.45 0.10 23.26
CA PRO A 491 -15.13 -0.19 23.80
C PRO A 491 -13.99 0.16 22.82
N THR A 492 -12.78 0.39 23.32
CA THR A 492 -11.58 0.49 22.47
C THR A 492 -11.40 -0.77 21.64
N GLY A 493 -11.09 -0.60 20.35
CA GLY A 493 -11.01 -1.71 19.41
C GLY A 493 -12.37 -2.29 19.01
N GLY A 494 -13.48 -1.74 19.52
CA GLY A 494 -14.85 -2.20 19.24
C GLY A 494 -15.46 -1.61 17.97
N LEU A 495 -16.59 -2.19 17.57
CA LEU A 495 -17.38 -1.78 16.40
C LEU A 495 -18.81 -1.43 16.82
N LEU A 496 -19.27 -0.24 16.44
CA LEU A 496 -20.68 0.13 16.46
C LEU A 496 -21.27 -0.06 15.06
N THR A 497 -22.42 -0.71 14.99
CA THR A 497 -23.23 -0.82 13.78
C THR A 497 -24.61 -0.22 14.06
N LEU A 498 -25.04 0.71 13.20
CA LEU A 498 -26.41 1.23 13.16
C LEU A 498 -27.10 0.82 11.87
N ARG A 499 -28.35 0.38 11.95
CA ARG A 499 -29.21 0.08 10.79
C ARG A 499 -30.56 0.78 10.90
N ARG A 500 -31.17 1.06 9.74
CA ARG A 500 -32.48 1.74 9.61
C ARG A 500 -33.44 0.96 8.74
#